data_AF-U2Z351-F1
#
_entry.id   AF-U2Z351-F1
#
_cell.length_a   1.000
_cell.length_b   1.000
_cell.length_c   1.000
_cell.angle_alpha   90.00
_cell.angle_beta   90.00
_cell.angle_gamma   90.00
#
_symmetry.space_group_name_H-M   'P 1'
#
loop_
_entity.id
_entity.type
_entity.pdbx_description
1 polymer ?
#
loop_
_entity_poly.entity_id
_entity_poly.type
_entity_poly.pdbx_seq_one_letter_code
_entity_poly.pdbx_strand_id
1 'polypeptide(L)'
;MKRVNHSEAYSREGVHTNLAESYFSRLRRMIGGQHLRVEGHYLDAYAAHAAWLEDHRFDSNGGLADRLIGGAMAAPVSRAWKGYWQRRAA
;
A
#
# COMPACT_ATOMS: atom_id res chain seq x y z
N MET A 1 19.26 5.18 19.81
CA MET A 1 18.66 4.26 18.82
C MET A 1 19.80 3.62 18.03
N LYS A 2 19.99 2.30 18.08
CA LYS A 2 21.03 1.61 17.29
C LYS A 2 20.52 1.42 15.86
N ARG A 3 21.19 2.01 14.87
CA ARG A 3 20.86 1.88 13.44
C ARG A 3 21.61 0.67 12.87
N VAL A 4 20.93 -0.19 12.12
CA VAL A 4 21.59 -1.28 11.39
C VAL A 4 22.24 -0.70 10.14
N ASN A 5 23.47 -1.10 9.85
CA ASN A 5 24.08 -0.86 8.55
C ASN A 5 23.73 -2.02 7.62
N HIS A 6 22.76 -1.83 6.73
CA HIS A 6 22.30 -2.85 5.79
C HIS A 6 23.31 -3.19 4.68
N SER A 7 24.42 -2.44 4.55
CA SER A 7 25.54 -2.88 3.71
C SER A 7 26.42 -3.94 4.39
N GLU A 8 26.32 -4.07 5.71
CA GLU A 8 27.16 -4.98 6.52
C GLU A 8 26.36 -6.15 7.11
N ALA A 9 25.08 -5.94 7.44
CA ALA A 9 24.23 -6.98 8.02
C ALA A 9 22.74 -6.78 7.72
N TYR A 10 22.03 -7.86 7.39
CA TYR A 10 20.58 -7.88 7.19
C TYR A 10 19.78 -7.67 8.49
N SER A 11 20.35 -8.07 9.63
CA SER A 11 19.85 -7.86 10.99
C SER A 11 21.04 -7.93 11.96
N ARG A 12 21.02 -7.16 13.04
CA ARG A 12 22.04 -7.23 14.10
C ARG A 12 21.36 -7.39 15.45
N GLU A 13 21.61 -8.51 16.12
CA GLU A 13 21.05 -8.81 17.45
C GLU A 13 19.51 -8.73 17.47
N GLY A 14 18.85 -9.08 16.35
CA GLY A 14 17.39 -9.00 16.21
C GLY A 14 16.84 -7.59 15.95
N VAL A 15 17.69 -6.56 15.94
CA VAL A 15 17.30 -5.20 15.54
C VAL A 15 17.37 -5.12 14.01
N HIS A 16 16.27 -4.72 13.37
CA HIS A 16 16.20 -4.41 11.94
C HIS A 16 15.02 -3.50 11.59
N THR A 17 15.09 -2.79 10.47
CA THR A 17 14.04 -1.91 9.92
C THR A 17 13.42 -2.42 8.61
N ASN A 18 13.66 -3.70 8.28
CA ASN A 18 13.39 -4.29 6.96
C ASN A 18 11.92 -4.16 6.53
N LEU A 19 10.96 -4.32 7.44
CA LEU A 19 9.54 -4.17 7.12
C LEU A 19 9.19 -2.73 6.72
N ALA A 20 9.72 -1.75 7.45
CA ALA A 20 9.52 -0.33 7.12
C ALA A 20 10.19 0.03 5.79
N GLU A 21 11.41 -0.45 5.56
CA GLU A 21 12.13 -0.22 4.30
C GLU A 21 11.42 -0.85 3.09
N SER A 22 10.89 -2.06 3.25
CA SER A 22 10.12 -2.75 2.22
C SER A 22 8.84 -1.98 1.89
N TYR A 23 8.08 -1.57 2.91
CA TYR A 23 6.90 -0.72 2.75
C TYR A 23 7.20 0.59 2.00
N PHE A 24 8.22 1.34 2.43
CA PHE A 24 8.58 2.60 1.78
C PHE A 24 9.07 2.41 0.35
N SER A 25 9.77 1.30 0.07
CA SER A 25 10.20 0.96 -1.29
C SER A 25 9.00 0.66 -2.19
N ARG A 26 8.00 -0.07 -1.69
CA ARG A 26 6.75 -0.32 -2.41
C ARG A 26 5.97 0.98 -2.68
N LEU A 27 5.76 1.80 -1.66
CA LEU A 27 5.03 3.06 -1.79
C LEU A 27 5.68 3.98 -2.84
N ARG A 28 7.01 4.11 -2.83
CA ARG A 28 7.74 4.91 -3.83
C ARG A 28 7.60 4.33 -5.25
N ARG A 29 7.65 3.01 -5.42
CA ARG A 29 7.43 2.36 -6.73
C ARG A 29 6.00 2.58 -7.24
N MET A 30 5.00 2.53 -6.37
CA MET A 30 3.61 2.81 -6.74
C MET A 30 3.44 4.25 -7.24
N ILE A 31 4.05 5.22 -6.54
CA ILE A 31 4.02 6.63 -6.92
C ILE A 31 4.70 6.88 -8.28
N GLY A 32 5.85 6.25 -8.53
CA GLY A 32 6.62 6.48 -9.75
C GLY A 32 6.16 5.68 -10.97
N GLY A 33 5.40 4.59 -10.80
CA GLY A 33 5.08 3.67 -11.90
C GLY A 33 3.60 3.29 -12.03
N GLN A 34 2.87 3.10 -10.94
CA GLN A 34 1.50 2.59 -10.98
C GLN A 34 0.46 3.71 -11.15
N HIS A 35 0.70 4.86 -10.51
CA HIS A 35 -0.23 5.99 -10.54
C HIS A 35 0.20 7.02 -11.58
N LEU A 36 -0.68 7.34 -12.54
CA LEU A 36 -0.41 8.35 -13.57
C LEU A 36 -0.19 9.76 -12.98
N ARG A 37 -0.96 10.11 -11.94
CA ARG A 37 -0.81 11.34 -11.15
C ARG A 37 -1.07 10.99 -9.69
N VAL A 38 -0.17 11.45 -8.83
CA VAL A 38 -0.31 11.34 -7.37
C VAL A 38 -0.60 12.73 -6.83
N GLU A 39 -1.68 12.84 -6.07
CA GLU A 39 -2.08 14.08 -5.42
C GLU A 39 -2.02 13.90 -3.90
N GLY A 40 -1.51 14.92 -3.20
CA GLY A 40 -1.27 14.83 -1.76
C GLY A 40 -2.54 14.60 -0.93
N HIS A 41 -3.71 15.02 -1.43
CA HIS A 41 -4.98 14.84 -0.71
C HIS A 41 -5.51 13.40 -0.72
N TYR A 42 -4.91 12.50 -1.51
CA TYR A 42 -5.18 11.05 -1.47
C TYR A 42 -4.02 10.23 -0.89
N LEU A 43 -3.05 10.89 -0.24
CA LEU A 43 -1.85 10.23 0.27
C LEU A 43 -2.18 9.09 1.25
N ASP A 44 -3.22 9.26 2.07
CA ASP A 44 -3.74 8.24 2.98
C ASP A 44 -4.22 6.98 2.23
N ALA A 45 -4.94 7.15 1.12
CA ALA A 45 -5.40 6.04 0.29
C ALA A 45 -4.23 5.30 -0.39
N TYR A 46 -3.23 6.02 -0.90
CA TYR A 46 -2.04 5.41 -1.48
C TYR A 46 -1.22 4.65 -0.43
N ALA A 47 -1.04 5.24 0.76
CA ALA A 47 -0.35 4.62 1.88
C ALA A 47 -1.07 3.35 2.35
N ALA A 48 -2.40 3.40 2.50
CA ALA A 48 -3.21 2.24 2.88
C ALA A 48 -3.12 1.10 1.85
N HIS A 49 -3.15 1.43 0.56
CA HIS A 49 -2.98 0.43 -0.50
C HIS A 49 -1.58 -0.21 -0.46
N ALA A 50 -0.53 0.60 -0.29
CA ALA A 50 0.84 0.08 -0.16
C ALA A 50 0.99 -0.82 1.08
N ALA A 51 0.36 -0.47 2.20
CA ALA A 51 0.40 -1.25 3.43
C ALA A 51 -0.29 -2.60 3.22
N TRP A 52 -1.49 -2.60 2.63
CA TRP A 52 -2.22 -3.84 2.35
C TRP A 52 -1.44 -4.79 1.44
N LEU A 53 -0.82 -4.26 0.37
CA LEU A 53 0.03 -5.06 -0.51
C LEU A 53 1.30 -5.58 0.18
N GLU A 54 1.79 -4.87 1.19
CA GLU A 54 2.97 -5.29 1.96
C GLU A 54 2.62 -6.41 2.93
N ASP A 55 1.49 -6.29 3.64
CA ASP A 55 0.98 -7.31 4.56
C ASP A 55 0.68 -8.63 3.85
N HIS A 56 0.22 -8.56 2.60
CA HIS A 56 -0.17 -9.73 1.81
C HIS A 56 0.84 -10.07 0.70
N ARG A 57 2.09 -9.60 0.82
CA ARG A 57 3.13 -9.78 -0.24
C ARG A 57 3.50 -11.24 -0.53
N PHE A 58 3.13 -12.16 0.35
CA PHE A 58 3.39 -13.60 0.21
C PHE A 58 2.17 -14.38 -0.30
N ASP A 59 1.03 -13.72 -0.43
CA ASP A 59 -0.18 -14.35 -0.95
C ASP A 59 -0.10 -14.48 -2.47
N SER A 60 -0.72 -15.52 -3.01
CA SER A 60 -0.85 -15.67 -4.46
C SER A 60 -1.72 -14.55 -5.04
N ASN A 61 -1.44 -14.14 -6.28
CA ASN A 61 -2.26 -13.13 -6.97
C ASN A 61 -3.75 -13.54 -7.04
N GLY A 62 -4.05 -14.83 -7.19
CA GLY A 62 -5.43 -15.34 -7.16
C GLY A 62 -6.09 -15.12 -5.80
N GLY A 63 -5.41 -15.48 -4.72
CA GLY A 63 -5.91 -15.26 -3.35
C GLY A 63 -6.11 -13.77 -3.02
N LEU A 64 -5.24 -12.90 -3.51
CA LEU A 64 -5.42 -11.44 -3.40
C LEU A 64 -6.66 -10.95 -4.15
N ALA A 65 -6.90 -11.46 -5.36
CA ALA A 65 -8.07 -11.10 -6.15
C ALA A 65 -9.37 -11.54 -5.46
N ASP A 66 -9.43 -12.78 -4.98
CA ASP A 66 -10.60 -13.31 -4.28
C ASP A 66 -10.89 -12.51 -3.00
N ARG A 67 -9.84 -12.19 -2.21
CA ARG A 67 -9.95 -11.36 -1.01
C ARG A 67 -10.48 -9.97 -1.33
N LEU A 68 -9.95 -9.33 -2.38
CA LEU A 68 -10.37 -8.00 -2.80
C LEU A 68 -11.85 -7.99 -3.22
N ILE A 69 -12.26 -8.97 -4.04
CA ILE A 69 -13.65 -9.11 -4.50
C ILE A 69 -14.58 -9.33 -3.31
N GLY A 70 -14.26 -10.27 -2.42
CA GLY A 70 -15.05 -10.55 -1.23
C GLY A 70 -15.20 -9.32 -0.33
N GLY A 71 -14.10 -8.59 -0.10
CA GLY A 71 -14.11 -7.34 0.68
C GLY A 71 -14.94 -6.24 0.02
N ALA A 72 -14.84 -6.07 -1.30
CA ALA A 72 -15.59 -5.07 -2.04
C ALA A 72 -17.10 -5.33 -2.01
N MET A 73 -17.51 -6.60 -2.08
CA MET A 73 -18.93 -6.99 -2.01
C MET A 73 -19.52 -6.84 -0.61
N ALA A 74 -18.72 -7.03 0.44
CA ALA A 74 -19.15 -6.89 1.83
C ALA A 74 -19.12 -5.44 2.34
N ALA A 75 -18.33 -4.57 1.71
CA ALA A 75 -18.14 -3.20 2.17
C ALA A 75 -19.42 -2.35 1.97
N PRO A 76 -19.79 -1.51 2.96
CA PRO A 76 -20.87 -0.54 2.79
C PRO A 76 -20.47 0.55 1.79
N VAL A 77 -21.46 1.29 1.29
CA VAL A 77 -21.23 2.40 0.37
C VAL A 77 -20.26 3.42 1.00
N SER A 78 -19.14 3.67 0.32
CA SER A 78 -18.11 4.59 0.80
C SER A 78 -18.61 6.03 0.87
N ARG A 79 -18.47 6.68 2.02
CA ARG A 79 -18.81 8.11 2.18
C ARG A 79 -17.82 9.04 1.46
N ALA A 80 -16.57 8.61 1.30
CA ALA A 80 -15.53 9.38 0.60
C ALA A 80 -15.63 9.23 -0.93
N TRP A 81 -15.94 8.02 -1.40
CA TRP A 81 -15.85 7.69 -2.83
C TRP A 81 -17.19 7.59 -3.56
N LYS A 82 -18.34 7.55 -2.84
CA LYS A 82 -19.65 7.55 -3.50
C LYS A 82 -19.79 8.78 -4.42
N GLY A 83 -20.25 8.53 -5.64
CA GLY A 83 -20.47 9.58 -6.63
C GLY A 83 -19.19 10.22 -7.18
N TYR A 84 -18.00 9.66 -6.92
CA TYR A 84 -16.73 10.20 -7.41
C TYR A 84 -16.75 10.52 -8.91
N TRP A 85 -17.27 9.58 -9.70
CA TRP A 85 -17.36 9.68 -11.15
C TRP A 85 -18.46 10.64 -11.64
N GLN A 86 -19.46 10.95 -10.80
CA GLN A 86 -20.55 11.87 -11.14
C GLN A 86 -20.15 13.34 -11.02
N ARG A 87 -19.08 13.65 -10.26
CA ARG A 87 -18.59 15.03 -10.05
C ARG A 87 -18.01 15.69 -11.31
N ARG A 88 -17.71 14.91 -12.35
CA ARG A 88 -17.17 15.41 -13.62
C ARG A 88 -18.26 15.77 -14.65
N ALA A 89 -19.53 15.50 -14.35
CA ALA A 89 -20.66 15.71 -15.27
C ALA A 89 -21.39 17.05 -15.05
N ALA A 90 -20.82 17.96 -14.25
CA ALA A 90 -21.33 19.31 -14.02
C ALA A 90 -20.39 20.35 -14.64
#